data_AF-A0AAV3QEB0-F1
#
_entry.id   AF-A0AAV3QEB0-F1
#
_cell.length_a   1.000
_cell.length_b   1.000
_cell.length_c   1.000
_cell.angle_alpha   90.00
_cell.angle_beta   90.00
_cell.angle_gamma   90.00
#
_symmetry.space_group_name_H-M   'P 1'
#
loop_
_entity.id
_entity.type
_entity.pdbx_description
1 polymer ?
#
loop_
_entity_poly.entity_id
_entity_poly.type
_entity_poly.pdbx_seq_one_letter_code
_entity_poly.pdbx_strand_id
1 'polypeptide(L)'
;MDTLQELHSSTTSNNSIKIPTNSTLSMLSSSSSSGTTTTTTTTSSSRYENQKRRDWNTFGQYLKNHRPPLSLSRCSGAHVLEFLRYLDQFGKTKVHTTLCPFYGHPNPPGPCPCPLRQAWGSLDALIGRLRAAYEENGGQQETNPFGARAVRLYLREVRDLQSKARGVSYEKKKRKRPQQQLHQQHLFVALTQGETSMQP
;
A
#
# COMPACT_ATOMS: atom_id res chain seq x y z
N MET A 1 -56.37 -15.86 32.87
CA MET A 1 -56.19 -16.87 31.82
C MET A 1 -56.05 -16.17 30.47
N ASP A 2 -55.03 -15.32 30.28
CA ASP A 2 -53.61 -15.65 30.00
C ASP A 2 -53.43 -16.35 28.66
N THR A 3 -52.83 -15.67 27.66
CA THR A 3 -51.53 -16.02 27.03
C THR A 3 -51.26 -15.17 25.76
N LEU A 4 -50.37 -14.19 25.93
CA LEU A 4 -49.25 -13.73 25.09
C LEU A 4 -49.25 -13.84 23.54
N GLN A 5 -49.14 -12.64 22.92
CA GLN A 5 -48.04 -12.12 22.07
C GLN A 5 -47.38 -13.02 20.98
N GLU A 6 -47.45 -12.60 19.70
CA GLU A 6 -46.23 -12.51 18.87
C GLU A 6 -46.34 -11.49 17.72
N LEU A 7 -45.22 -10.81 17.49
CA LEU A 7 -45.00 -9.62 16.65
C LEU A 7 -44.52 -10.04 15.25
N HIS A 8 -45.07 -9.45 14.18
CA HIS A 8 -44.39 -9.42 12.87
C HIS A 8 -44.09 -7.98 12.47
N SER A 9 -42.94 -7.49 12.94
CA SER A 9 -42.34 -6.23 12.50
C SER A 9 -41.65 -6.41 11.15
N SER A 10 -42.20 -5.77 10.11
CA SER A 10 -41.54 -5.55 8.83
C SER A 10 -40.23 -4.78 9.03
N THR A 11 -39.08 -5.43 8.85
CA THR A 11 -37.77 -4.78 8.85
C THR A 11 -37.16 -4.84 7.46
N THR A 12 -37.20 -3.70 6.76
CA THR A 12 -36.41 -3.42 5.56
C THR A 12 -34.93 -3.41 5.94
N SER A 13 -34.22 -4.49 5.61
CA SER A 13 -32.77 -4.58 5.81
C SER A 13 -32.03 -3.99 4.60
N ASN A 14 -31.76 -2.69 4.66
CA ASN A 14 -30.77 -2.01 3.81
C ASN A 14 -29.37 -2.53 4.16
N ASN A 15 -28.88 -3.52 3.43
CA ASN A 15 -27.53 -4.07 3.62
C ASN A 15 -26.51 -3.20 2.86
N SER A 16 -26.18 -2.05 3.43
CA SER A 16 -25.10 -1.19 2.94
C SER A 16 -23.76 -1.80 3.34
N ILE A 17 -23.04 -2.35 2.35
CA ILE A 17 -21.73 -3.01 2.51
C ILE A 17 -20.72 -2.00 3.03
N LYS A 18 -20.46 -2.00 4.34
CA LYS A 18 -19.33 -1.27 4.94
C LYS A 18 -18.05 -2.05 4.68
N ILE A 19 -17.31 -1.64 3.67
CA ILE A 19 -15.92 -2.03 3.48
C ILE A 19 -15.10 -1.32 4.57
N PRO A 20 -14.41 -2.02 5.49
CA PRO A 20 -13.59 -1.36 6.50
C PRO A 20 -12.34 -0.77 5.83
N THR A 21 -12.33 0.56 5.65
CA THR A 21 -11.09 1.27 5.32
C THR A 21 -10.34 1.58 6.60
N ASN A 22 -9.22 0.91 6.86
CA ASN A 22 -8.39 1.20 8.03
C ASN A 22 -7.52 2.46 7.80
N SER A 23 -7.77 3.52 8.56
CA SER A 23 -6.88 4.63 8.95
C SER A 23 -7.60 5.28 10.14
N THR A 24 -7.10 5.51 11.36
CA THR A 24 -5.80 5.93 11.90
C THR A 24 -5.83 5.72 13.43
N LEU A 25 -4.69 5.47 14.09
CA LEU A 25 -4.48 5.93 15.47
C LEU A 25 -3.15 6.68 15.52
N SER A 26 -3.26 7.99 15.75
CA SER A 26 -2.15 8.88 16.11
C SER A 26 -1.78 8.71 17.58
N MET A 27 -0.53 9.07 17.87
CA MET A 27 0.22 8.78 19.08
C MET A 27 -0.29 9.48 20.34
N LEU A 28 -0.08 8.85 21.50
CA LEU A 28 0.38 9.49 22.73
C LEU A 28 1.46 8.62 23.37
N SER A 29 2.59 9.25 23.73
CA SER A 29 3.76 8.64 24.35
C SER A 29 3.60 8.57 25.88
N SER A 30 4.01 7.45 26.49
CA SER A 30 4.50 7.39 27.87
C SER A 30 5.57 6.30 27.97
N SER A 31 6.74 6.70 28.45
CA SER A 31 7.92 5.88 28.69
C SER A 31 7.85 5.14 30.02
N SER A 32 8.11 3.82 30.02
CA SER A 32 8.64 3.05 31.16
C SER A 32 9.36 1.79 30.65
N SER A 33 10.50 1.50 31.25
CA SER A 33 11.54 0.55 30.88
C SER A 33 11.29 -0.92 31.27
N SER A 34 12.01 -1.80 30.56
CA SER A 34 12.47 -3.16 30.93
C SER A 34 11.57 -4.36 30.62
N GLY A 35 12.13 -5.32 29.85
CA GLY A 35 11.73 -6.73 29.89
C GLY A 35 11.54 -7.43 28.54
N THR A 36 12.57 -8.17 28.12
CA THR A 36 12.50 -9.44 27.38
C THR A 36 12.16 -9.42 25.88
N THR A 37 13.15 -9.87 25.11
CA THR A 37 13.11 -10.27 23.70
C THR A 37 12.17 -11.45 23.42
N THR A 38 11.68 -11.54 22.18
CA THR A 38 11.08 -12.72 21.48
C THR A 38 9.54 -12.93 21.51
N THR A 39 8.72 -11.98 21.01
CA THR A 39 7.31 -12.23 20.59
C THR A 39 6.83 -11.48 19.33
N THR A 40 7.72 -10.78 18.62
CA THR A 40 7.33 -9.92 17.48
C THR A 40 7.07 -10.67 16.16
N THR A 41 7.44 -11.95 16.05
CA THR A 41 7.28 -12.75 14.83
C THR A 41 5.90 -13.39 14.68
N THR A 42 5.21 -13.75 15.77
CA THR A 42 3.89 -14.40 15.73
C THR A 42 2.75 -13.42 15.48
N THR A 43 2.87 -12.19 15.98
CA THR A 43 1.82 -11.16 15.80
C THR A 43 1.83 -10.57 14.39
N SER A 44 3.03 -10.39 13.81
CA SER A 44 3.21 -9.88 12.44
C SER A 44 2.76 -10.88 11.38
N SER A 45 3.04 -12.18 11.56
CA SER A 45 2.51 -13.24 10.70
C SER A 45 0.98 -13.32 10.80
N SER A 46 0.41 -13.32 12.00
CA SER A 46 -1.05 -13.33 12.21
C SER A 46 -1.76 -12.14 11.53
N ARG A 47 -1.16 -10.93 11.58
CA ARG A 47 -1.70 -9.74 10.90
C ARG A 47 -1.73 -9.92 9.39
N TYR A 48 -0.63 -10.40 8.82
CA TYR A 48 -0.53 -10.67 7.38
C TYR A 48 -1.55 -11.73 6.94
N GLU A 49 -1.62 -12.84 7.68
CA GLU A 49 -2.55 -13.95 7.41
C GLU A 49 -4.02 -13.50 7.43
N ASN A 50 -4.40 -12.72 8.44
CA ASN A 50 -5.76 -12.18 8.52
C ASN A 50 -6.07 -11.21 7.39
N GLN A 51 -5.11 -10.40 6.96
CA GLN A 51 -5.29 -9.52 5.81
C GLN A 51 -5.45 -10.32 4.51
N LYS A 52 -4.59 -11.33 4.29
CA LYS A 52 -4.65 -12.23 3.14
C LYS A 52 -6.01 -12.94 3.05
N ARG A 53 -6.53 -13.43 4.18
CA ARG A 53 -7.86 -14.06 4.25
C ARG A 53 -8.99 -13.10 3.87
N ARG A 54 -8.95 -11.85 4.35
CA ARG A 54 -9.93 -10.82 3.97
C ARG A 54 -9.90 -10.50 2.49
N ASP A 55 -8.70 -10.34 1.94
CA ASP A 55 -8.51 -10.03 0.52
C ASP A 55 -8.99 -11.19 -0.35
N TRP A 56 -8.67 -12.42 0.03
CA TRP A 56 -9.16 -13.64 -0.63
C TRP A 56 -10.69 -13.73 -0.63
N ASN A 57 -11.32 -13.51 0.53
CA ASN A 57 -12.77 -13.52 0.64
C ASN A 57 -13.42 -12.41 -0.21
N THR A 58 -12.82 -11.22 -0.22
CA THR A 58 -13.29 -10.09 -1.03
C THR A 58 -13.23 -10.43 -2.52
N PHE A 59 -12.12 -11.03 -2.97
CA PHE A 59 -11.98 -11.46 -4.35
C PHE A 59 -12.95 -12.59 -4.71
N GLY A 60 -13.13 -13.58 -3.83
CA GLY A 60 -14.11 -14.65 -4.01
C GLY A 60 -15.54 -14.12 -4.12
N GLN A 61 -15.89 -13.10 -3.32
CA GLN A 61 -17.19 -12.43 -3.42
C GLN A 61 -17.33 -11.66 -4.73
N TYR A 62 -16.27 -10.98 -5.17
CA TYR A 62 -16.24 -10.30 -6.48
C TYR A 62 -16.56 -11.26 -7.62
N LEU A 63 -15.94 -12.45 -7.65
CA LEU A 63 -16.20 -13.46 -8.68
C LEU A 63 -17.64 -13.99 -8.67
N LYS A 64 -18.22 -14.19 -7.48
CA LYS A 64 -19.63 -14.62 -7.34
C LYS A 64 -20.61 -13.54 -7.82
N ASN A 65 -20.26 -12.27 -7.65
CA ASN A 65 -21.09 -11.14 -8.06
C ASN A 65 -20.96 -10.80 -9.55
N HIS A 66 -19.94 -11.33 -10.23
CA HIS A 66 -19.77 -11.18 -11.67
C HIS A 66 -20.99 -11.76 -12.43
N ARG A 67 -21.34 -11.18 -13.57
CA ARG A 67 -22.44 -11.66 -14.42
C ARG A 67 -21.91 -12.04 -15.80
N PRO A 68 -21.85 -13.34 -16.16
CA PRO A 68 -22.30 -14.52 -15.39
C PRO A 68 -21.38 -14.83 -14.20
N PRO A 69 -21.85 -15.54 -13.15
CA PRO A 69 -21.02 -15.91 -12.01
C PRO A 69 -19.79 -16.69 -12.44
N LEU A 70 -18.63 -16.31 -11.90
CA LEU A 70 -17.35 -16.91 -12.23
C LEU A 70 -16.87 -17.82 -11.09
N SER A 71 -16.38 -19.00 -11.46
CA SER A 71 -15.63 -19.85 -10.55
C SER A 71 -14.13 -19.56 -10.64
N LEU A 72 -13.38 -19.88 -9.59
CA LEU A 72 -11.92 -19.71 -9.58
C LEU A 72 -11.22 -20.47 -10.72
N SER A 73 -11.73 -21.66 -11.09
CA SER A 73 -11.18 -22.46 -12.21
C SER A 73 -11.27 -21.75 -13.56
N ARG A 74 -12.28 -20.89 -13.76
CA ARG A 74 -12.47 -20.10 -14.98
C ARG A 74 -11.91 -18.69 -14.85
N CYS A 75 -11.36 -18.34 -13.69
CA CYS A 75 -10.72 -17.06 -13.46
C CYS A 75 -9.44 -16.96 -14.28
N SER A 76 -9.17 -15.77 -14.79
CA SER A 76 -8.01 -15.48 -15.63
C SER A 76 -7.45 -14.11 -15.26
N GLY A 77 -6.29 -13.77 -15.80
CA GLY A 77 -5.69 -12.46 -15.58
C GLY A 77 -6.62 -11.29 -15.95
N ALA A 78 -7.53 -11.47 -16.92
CA ALA A 78 -8.49 -10.43 -17.31
C ALA A 78 -9.45 -10.07 -16.16
N HIS A 79 -10.02 -11.08 -15.49
CA HIS A 79 -10.91 -10.88 -14.35
C HIS A 79 -10.18 -10.27 -13.14
N VAL A 80 -8.90 -10.59 -12.98
CA VAL A 80 -8.05 -9.94 -11.98
C VAL A 80 -7.87 -8.45 -12.31
N LEU A 81 -7.61 -8.10 -13.57
CA LEU A 81 -7.48 -6.69 -13.97
C LEU A 81 -8.78 -5.91 -13.78
N GLU A 82 -9.91 -6.51 -14.09
CA GLU A 82 -11.23 -5.92 -13.85
C GLU A 82 -11.45 -5.68 -12.36
N PHE A 83 -11.13 -6.65 -11.51
CA PHE A 83 -11.17 -6.49 -10.05
C PHE A 83 -10.29 -5.33 -9.57
N LEU A 84 -9.06 -5.20 -10.07
CA LEU A 84 -8.18 -4.09 -9.69
C LEU A 84 -8.76 -2.73 -10.10
N ARG A 85 -9.43 -2.64 -11.26
CA ARG A 85 -10.12 -1.42 -11.69
C ARG A 85 -11.37 -1.13 -10.87
N TYR A 86 -12.10 -2.16 -10.46
CA TYR A 86 -13.21 -2.02 -9.53
C TYR A 86 -12.76 -1.42 -8.19
N LEU A 87 -11.60 -1.83 -7.67
CA LEU A 87 -11.05 -1.29 -6.43
C LEU A 87 -10.68 0.20 -6.50
N ASP A 88 -10.42 0.74 -7.69
CA ASP A 88 -10.14 2.17 -7.86
C ASP A 88 -11.33 3.06 -7.46
N GLN A 89 -12.57 2.55 -7.50
CA GLN A 89 -13.77 3.27 -7.04
C GLN A 89 -13.71 3.63 -5.55
N PHE A 90 -12.97 2.85 -4.76
CA PHE A 90 -12.79 3.05 -3.33
C PHE A 90 -11.38 3.56 -3.00
N GLY A 91 -10.70 4.11 -4.01
CA GLY A 91 -9.37 4.69 -3.90
C GLY A 91 -9.31 5.89 -2.94
N LYS A 92 -8.15 6.07 -2.31
CA LYS A 92 -7.86 7.24 -1.47
C LYS A 92 -6.75 8.13 -2.03
N THR A 93 -6.08 7.70 -3.10
CA THR A 93 -4.94 8.42 -3.69
C THR A 93 -5.42 9.26 -4.85
N LYS A 94 -5.15 10.58 -4.80
CA LYS A 94 -5.39 11.47 -5.95
C LYS A 94 -4.38 11.14 -7.06
N VAL A 95 -4.89 10.77 -8.24
CA VAL A 95 -4.06 10.49 -9.42
C VAL A 95 -4.35 11.53 -10.48
N HIS A 96 -3.40 12.45 -10.70
CA HIS A 96 -3.55 13.54 -11.65
C HIS A 96 -3.57 13.04 -13.09
N THR A 97 -4.52 13.52 -13.88
CA THR A 97 -4.55 13.30 -15.35
C THR A 97 -3.47 14.15 -16.01
N THR A 98 -3.01 13.77 -17.21
CA THR A 98 -1.95 14.50 -17.94
C THR A 98 -2.32 15.95 -18.27
N LEU A 99 -3.61 16.27 -18.34
CA LEU A 99 -4.12 17.62 -18.57
C LEU A 99 -4.32 18.42 -17.27
N CYS A 100 -4.08 17.81 -16.11
CA CYS A 100 -4.21 18.50 -14.82
C CYS A 100 -3.04 19.48 -14.64
N PRO A 101 -3.29 20.74 -14.23
CA PRO A 101 -2.22 21.69 -13.92
C PRO A 101 -1.22 21.20 -12.85
N PHE A 102 -1.67 20.27 -12.00
CA PHE A 102 -0.86 19.67 -10.94
C PHE A 102 -0.18 18.36 -11.34
N TYR A 103 -0.29 17.92 -12.60
CA TYR A 103 0.42 16.74 -13.06
C TYR A 103 1.93 16.92 -12.84
N GLY A 104 2.59 15.93 -12.23
CA GLY A 104 4.02 16.02 -11.94
C GLY A 104 4.39 16.85 -10.70
N HIS A 105 3.42 17.34 -9.93
CA HIS A 105 3.69 18.13 -8.73
C HIS A 105 3.48 17.29 -7.45
N PRO A 106 4.51 17.06 -6.62
CA PRO A 106 4.39 16.21 -5.43
C PRO A 106 3.54 16.82 -4.32
N ASN A 107 3.57 18.15 -4.18
CA ASN A 107 2.78 18.91 -3.22
C ASN A 107 1.96 19.97 -3.98
N PRO A 108 0.80 19.60 -4.53
CA PRO A 108 -0.02 20.53 -5.28
C PRO A 108 -0.60 21.63 -4.36
N PRO A 109 -0.57 22.91 -4.76
CA PRO A 109 -0.99 24.03 -3.91
C PRO A 109 -2.52 24.18 -3.79
N GLY A 110 -3.32 23.37 -4.50
CA GLY A 110 -4.78 23.46 -4.47
C GLY A 110 -5.51 22.16 -4.87
N PRO A 111 -6.84 22.10 -4.68
CA PRO A 111 -7.65 20.93 -5.04
C PRO A 111 -7.83 20.79 -6.55
N CYS A 112 -8.07 19.56 -7.03
CA CYS A 112 -8.38 19.30 -8.44
C CYS A 112 -9.45 18.23 -8.63
N PRO A 113 -10.15 18.23 -9.79
CA PRO A 113 -11.21 17.28 -10.10
C PRO A 113 -10.69 15.88 -10.48
N CYS A 114 -9.38 15.62 -10.36
CA CYS A 114 -8.82 14.33 -10.71
C CYS A 114 -9.40 13.20 -9.83
N PRO A 115 -9.57 11.99 -10.38
CA PRO A 115 -10.16 10.88 -9.65
C PRO A 115 -9.27 10.42 -8.49
N LEU A 116 -9.92 9.85 -7.47
CA LEU A 116 -9.23 9.04 -6.46
C LEU A 116 -9.12 7.60 -6.97
N ARG A 117 -7.97 6.97 -6.74
CA ARG A 117 -7.66 5.60 -7.13
C ARG A 117 -6.85 4.91 -6.04
N GLN A 118 -6.67 3.59 -6.14
CA GLN A 118 -5.78 2.88 -5.25
C GLN A 118 -4.33 3.30 -5.49
N ALA A 119 -3.53 3.36 -4.44
CA ALA A 119 -2.10 3.54 -4.61
C ALA A 119 -1.50 2.29 -5.27
N TRP A 120 -0.56 2.45 -6.19
CA TRP A 120 0.07 1.33 -6.88
C TRP A 120 0.66 0.31 -5.89
N GLY A 121 1.27 0.76 -4.79
CA GLY A 121 1.85 -0.10 -3.76
C GLY A 121 0.80 -0.93 -3.01
N SER A 122 -0.41 -0.39 -2.83
CA SER A 122 -1.53 -1.13 -2.24
C SER A 122 -2.02 -2.24 -3.17
N LEU A 123 -2.11 -1.98 -4.48
CA LEU A 123 -2.48 -2.98 -5.48
C LEU A 123 -1.43 -4.10 -5.60
N ASP A 124 -0.15 -3.73 -5.62
CA ASP A 124 0.97 -4.68 -5.70
C ASP A 124 0.99 -5.62 -4.48
N ALA A 125 0.87 -5.06 -3.27
CA ALA A 125 0.80 -5.83 -2.04
C ALA A 125 -0.44 -6.73 -1.98
N LEU A 126 -1.60 -6.26 -2.45
CA LEU A 126 -2.82 -7.06 -2.56
C LEU A 126 -2.62 -8.26 -3.49
N ILE A 127 -2.07 -8.04 -4.69
CA ILE A 127 -1.80 -9.11 -5.65
C ILE A 127 -0.79 -10.12 -5.09
N GLY A 128 0.24 -9.67 -4.35
CA GLY A 128 1.15 -10.55 -3.63
C GLY A 128 0.42 -11.48 -2.65
N ARG A 129 -0.49 -10.93 -1.83
CA ARG A 129 -1.30 -11.72 -0.90
C ARG A 129 -2.25 -12.68 -1.61
N LEU A 130 -2.90 -12.26 -2.70
CA LEU A 130 -3.80 -13.12 -3.46
C LEU A 130 -3.08 -14.25 -4.18
N ARG A 131 -1.83 -14.04 -4.64
CA ARG A 131 -0.99 -15.13 -5.17
C ARG A 131 -0.75 -16.20 -4.11
N ALA A 132 -0.30 -15.80 -2.91
CA ALA A 132 -0.06 -16.72 -1.80
C ALA A 132 -1.35 -17.44 -1.36
N ALA A 133 -2.47 -16.71 -1.28
CA ALA A 133 -3.77 -17.30 -0.95
C ALA A 133 -4.20 -18.36 -1.97
N TYR A 134 -3.95 -18.13 -3.26
CA TYR A 134 -4.30 -19.08 -4.32
C TYR A 134 -3.55 -20.41 -4.16
N GLU A 135 -2.25 -20.35 -3.86
CA GLU A 135 -1.40 -21.53 -3.64
C GLU A 135 -1.85 -22.32 -2.40
N GLU A 136 -2.17 -21.63 -1.30
CA GLU A 136 -2.69 -22.28 -0.08
C GLU A 136 -4.06 -22.91 -0.25
N ASN A 137 -4.86 -22.46 -1.22
CA ASN A 137 -6.15 -23.07 -1.57
C ASN A 137 -6.02 -24.16 -2.66
N GLY A 138 -4.80 -24.71 -2.85
CA GLY A 138 -4.53 -25.83 -3.76
C GLY A 138 -4.29 -25.43 -5.22
N GLY A 139 -4.15 -24.14 -5.49
CA GLY A 139 -3.83 -23.61 -6.82
C GLY A 139 -2.36 -23.82 -7.20
N GLN A 140 -2.10 -24.15 -8.47
CA GLN A 140 -0.73 -24.29 -8.97
C GLN A 140 -0.14 -22.93 -9.34
N GLN A 141 1.16 -22.74 -9.08
CA GLN A 141 1.85 -21.49 -9.39
C GLN A 141 1.81 -21.14 -10.89
N GLU A 142 1.90 -22.15 -11.77
CA GLU A 142 1.87 -21.99 -13.23
C GLU A 142 0.51 -21.50 -13.75
N THR A 143 -0.60 -21.96 -13.15
CA THR A 143 -1.97 -21.57 -13.55
C THR A 143 -2.49 -20.38 -12.78
N ASN A 144 -1.65 -19.73 -11.97
CA ASN A 144 -2.07 -18.67 -11.06
C ASN A 144 -2.52 -17.42 -11.83
N PRO A 145 -3.82 -17.03 -11.76
CA PRO A 145 -4.34 -15.90 -12.52
C PRO A 145 -3.77 -14.55 -12.06
N PHE A 146 -3.40 -14.43 -10.78
CA PHE A 146 -2.73 -13.24 -10.24
C PHE A 146 -1.28 -13.17 -10.71
N GLY A 147 -0.68 -14.34 -11.00
CA GLY A 147 0.61 -14.53 -11.65
C GLY A 147 0.67 -14.07 -13.11
N ALA A 148 -0.45 -13.90 -13.80
CA ALA A 148 -0.50 -13.71 -15.25
C ALA A 148 0.32 -12.51 -15.76
N ARG A 149 0.92 -12.66 -16.95
CA ARG A 149 1.74 -11.62 -17.61
C ARG A 149 1.01 -10.28 -17.73
N ALA A 150 -0.28 -10.31 -18.11
CA ALA A 150 -1.11 -9.11 -18.22
C ALA A 150 -1.22 -8.34 -16.89
N VAL A 151 -1.35 -9.04 -15.76
CA VAL A 151 -1.41 -8.43 -14.42
C VAL A 151 -0.09 -7.75 -14.07
N ARG A 152 1.05 -8.41 -14.36
CA ARG A 152 2.38 -7.84 -14.10
C ARG A 152 2.65 -6.58 -14.94
N LEU A 153 2.25 -6.58 -16.22
CA LEU A 153 2.40 -5.41 -17.08
C LEU A 153 1.51 -4.25 -16.60
N TYR A 154 0.26 -4.53 -16.25
CA TYR A 154 -0.65 -3.53 -15.70
C TYR A 154 -0.10 -2.88 -14.42
N LEU A 155 0.40 -3.66 -13.46
CA LEU A 155 0.96 -3.09 -12.23
C LEU A 155 2.19 -2.20 -12.50
N ARG A 156 3.02 -2.56 -13.48
CA ARG A 156 4.15 -1.72 -13.93
C ARG A 156 3.67 -0.41 -14.52
N GLU A 157 2.70 -0.46 -15.43
CA GLU A 157 2.10 0.72 -16.04
C GLU A 157 1.44 1.64 -15.00
N VAL A 158 0.70 1.09 -14.04
CA VAL A 158 0.08 1.85 -12.95
C VAL A 158 1.14 2.53 -12.09
N ARG A 159 2.24 1.83 -11.75
CA ARG A 159 3.36 2.44 -11.03
C ARG A 159 3.91 3.63 -11.81
N ASP A 160 4.20 3.47 -13.10
CA ASP A 160 4.79 4.52 -13.92
C ASP A 160 3.85 5.72 -14.10
N LEU A 161 2.57 5.48 -14.36
CA LEU A 161 1.55 6.51 -14.47
C LEU A 161 1.40 7.30 -13.17
N GLN A 162 1.33 6.62 -12.02
CA GLN A 162 1.21 7.29 -10.72
C GLN A 162 2.48 8.05 -10.33
N SER A 163 3.66 7.48 -10.58
CA SER A 163 4.94 8.14 -10.33
C SER A 163 5.07 9.45 -11.12
N LYS A 164 4.76 9.43 -12.42
CA LYS A 164 4.74 10.64 -13.26
C LYS A 164 3.68 11.62 -12.78
N ALA A 165 2.45 11.16 -12.54
CA ALA A 165 1.34 12.03 -12.13
C ALA A 165 1.61 12.75 -10.80
N ARG A 166 2.32 12.12 -9.87
CA ARG A 166 2.63 12.67 -8.55
C ARG A 166 3.99 13.38 -8.50
N GLY A 167 4.72 13.48 -9.62
CA GLY A 167 6.05 14.10 -9.64
C GLY A 167 7.11 13.34 -8.85
N VAL A 168 6.85 12.08 -8.52
CA VAL A 168 7.78 11.21 -7.81
C VAL A 168 8.57 10.44 -8.85
N SER A 169 9.61 11.07 -9.41
CA SER A 169 10.58 10.35 -10.23
C SER A 169 11.49 9.52 -9.34
N TYR A 170 11.60 8.21 -9.62
CA TYR A 170 12.59 7.33 -9.01
C TYR A 170 13.97 7.49 -9.68
N GLU A 171 14.19 8.55 -10.47
CA GLU A 171 15.53 8.98 -10.87
C GLU A 171 16.32 9.34 -9.59
N LYS A 172 17.00 8.32 -9.07
CA LYS A 172 18.29 8.46 -8.41
C LYS A 172 18.33 9.58 -7.37
N LYS A 173 18.13 9.19 -6.12
CA LYS A 173 18.92 9.74 -5.00
C LYS A 173 20.41 9.37 -5.21
N LYS A 174 21.01 9.82 -6.32
CA LYS A 174 22.44 9.83 -6.57
C LYS A 174 22.92 11.17 -6.02
N ARG A 175 23.54 11.09 -4.84
CA ARG A 175 24.33 12.13 -4.16
C ARG A 175 23.60 13.41 -3.73
N LYS A 176 23.18 13.42 -2.46
CA LYS A 176 23.89 14.25 -1.47
C LYS A 176 24.12 13.38 -0.21
N ARG A 177 25.27 12.73 -0.15
CA ARG A 177 25.88 12.44 1.16
C ARG A 177 26.12 13.83 1.80
N PRO A 178 25.78 14.07 3.06
CA PRO A 178 26.38 15.18 3.77
C PRO A 178 27.90 14.97 3.72
N GLN A 179 28.65 15.87 3.10
CA GLN A 179 30.09 15.99 3.41
C GLN A 179 30.18 16.56 4.82
N GLN A 180 29.93 15.73 5.82
CA GLN A 180 30.45 15.95 7.16
C GLN A 180 31.72 15.10 7.26
N GLN A 181 32.80 15.72 7.73
CA GLN A 181 34.15 15.16 7.94
C GLN A 181 35.15 15.18 6.77
N LEU A 182 35.40 16.34 6.14
CA LEU A 182 36.78 16.67 5.71
C LEU A 182 37.22 18.10 6.04
N HIS A 183 36.37 18.94 6.63
CA HIS A 183 36.74 20.32 6.97
C HIS A 183 37.27 20.51 8.41
N GLN A 184 37.38 19.44 9.21
CA GLN A 184 37.89 19.52 10.59
C GLN A 184 39.29 18.91 10.77
N GLN A 185 39.95 18.45 9.70
CA GLN A 185 41.37 18.03 9.78
C GLN A 185 42.36 19.07 9.23
N HIS A 186 41.90 20.10 8.50
CA HIS A 186 42.80 21.12 7.95
C HIS A 186 43.00 22.36 8.85
N LEU A 187 42.22 22.49 9.94
CA LEU A 187 42.32 23.62 10.87
C LEU A 187 43.19 23.33 12.11
N PHE A 188 43.64 22.08 12.31
CA PHE A 188 44.51 21.72 13.43
C PHE A 188 46.01 21.68 13.05
N VAL A 189 46.35 21.60 11.76
CA VAL A 189 47.75 21.57 11.30
C VAL A 189 48.33 22.98 11.12
N ALA A 190 47.49 24.01 10.98
CA ALA A 190 47.94 25.39 10.76
C ALA A 190 48.34 26.16 12.04
N LEU A 191 48.23 25.56 13.23
CA LEU A 191 48.56 26.21 14.51
C LEU A 191 49.84 25.67 15.19
N THR A 192 50.55 24.71 14.59
CA THR A 192 51.74 24.08 15.22
C THR A 192 53.07 24.42 14.55
N GLN A 193 53.10 25.32 13.56
CA GLN A 193 54.36 25.78 12.95
C GLN A 193 54.50 27.29 13.12
N GLY A 194 54.98 27.69 14.30
CA GLY A 194 55.20 29.11 14.60
C GLY A 194 55.95 29.34 15.89
N GLU A 195 57.00 28.58 16.20
CA GLU A 195 58.02 29.03 17.16
C GLU A 195 59.30 28.18 17.02
N THR A 196 60.32 28.76 16.38
CA THR A 196 61.75 28.51 16.64
C THR A 196 62.57 29.44 15.75
N SER A 197 63.17 30.48 16.34
CA SER A 197 64.61 30.77 16.22
C SER A 197 64.97 32.25 16.48
N MET A 198 66.00 32.40 17.32
CA MET A 198 66.95 33.53 17.48
C MET A 198 66.59 34.70 18.40
N GLN A 199 67.05 34.59 19.65
CA GLN A 199 67.60 35.72 20.42
C GLN A 199 69.06 36.00 19.99
N PRO A 200 69.54 37.26 20.08
CA PRO A 200 70.95 37.61 19.93
C PRO A 200 71.80 37.25 21.15
#